data_AF-A0A0B1TIL5-F1
#
_entry.id   AF-A0A0B1TIL5-F1
#
_cell.length_a   1.000
_cell.length_b   1.000
_cell.length_c   1.000
_cell.angle_alpha   90.00
_cell.angle_beta   90.00
_cell.angle_gamma   90.00
#
_symmetry.space_group_name_H-M   'P 1'
#
loop_
_entity.id
_entity.type
_entity.pdbx_description
1 polymer ?
#
loop_
_entity_poly.entity_id
_entity_poly.type
_entity_poly.pdbx_seq_one_letter_code
_entity_poly.pdbx_strand_id
1 'polypeptide(L)' 'MTVCIPIFYQVFYVVIPTISLVGNSSVVYVTIRSRTLRSACNIFIALISLGDAVHTFAHFTMIALYYTSVVLFYFWP' A
#
# COMPACT_ATOMS: atom_id res chain seq x y z
N MET A 1 23.66 -13.81 -4.84
CA MET A 1 22.74 -14.64 -4.04
C MET A 1 21.33 -14.34 -4.52
N THR A 2 20.80 -15.14 -5.43
CA THR A 2 19.43 -14.99 -5.97
C THR A 2 18.45 -15.43 -4.90
N VAL A 3 17.84 -14.45 -4.22
CA VAL A 3 16.77 -14.69 -3.24
C VAL A 3 15.48 -15.02 -3.99
N CYS A 4 15.20 -16.32 -4.12
CA CYS A 4 13.93 -16.82 -4.63
C CYS A 4 12.87 -16.66 -3.54
N ILE A 5 12.11 -15.57 -3.60
CA ILE A 5 10.95 -15.39 -2.73
C ILE A 5 9.87 -16.37 -3.20
N PRO A 6 9.29 -17.22 -2.32
CA PRO A 6 8.27 -18.17 -2.73
C PRO A 6 7.06 -17.43 -3.31
N ILE A 7 6.47 -17.96 -4.38
CA ILE A 7 5.28 -17.41 -5.04
C ILE A 7 4.15 -17.10 -4.05
N PHE A 8 3.99 -17.91 -3.01
CA PHE A 8 3.01 -17.68 -1.95
C PHE A 8 3.19 -16.31 -1.27
N TYR A 9 4.42 -15.95 -0.92
CA TYR A 9 4.70 -14.65 -0.29
C TYR A 9 4.44 -13.50 -1.25
N GLN A 10 4.76 -13.68 -2.53
CA GLN A 10 4.52 -12.66 -3.55
C GLN A 10 3.03 -12.31 -3.69
N VAL A 11 2.13 -13.30 -3.60
CA VAL A 11 0.68 -13.08 -3.63
C VAL A 11 0.23 -12.27 -2.41
N PHE A 12 0.71 -12.62 -1.21
CA PHE A 12 0.39 -11.84 0.00
C PHE A 12 0.88 -10.40 -0.10
N TYR A 13 2.07 -10.17 -0.65
CA TYR A 13 2.62 -8.85 -0.88
C TYR A 13 1.85 -8.00 -1.90
N VAL A 14 0.93 -8.57 -2.69
CA VAL A 14 0.04 -7.82 -3.59
C VAL A 14 -1.36 -7.67 -3.00
N VAL A 15 -1.90 -8.73 -2.40
CA VAL A 15 -3.27 -8.75 -1.86
C VAL A 15 -3.41 -7.89 -0.60
N ILE A 16 -2.44 -7.94 0.32
CA ILE A 16 -2.49 -7.15 1.56
C ILE A 16 -2.46 -5.63 1.27
N PRO A 17 -1.53 -5.11 0.46
CA PRO A 17 -1.52 -3.68 0.16
C PRO A 17 -2.72 -3.23 -0.68
N THR A 18 -3.30 -4.08 -1.54
CA THR A 18 -4.51 -3.70 -2.27
C THR A 18 -5.72 -3.54 -1.34
N ILE A 19 -5.91 -4.48 -0.41
CA ILE A 19 -6.97 -4.37 0.61
C ILE A 19 -6.72 -3.17 1.52
N SER A 20 -5.47 -2.96 1.96
CA SER A 20 -5.08 -1.80 2.76
C SER A 20 -5.39 -0.49 2.05
N LEU A 21 -5.05 -0.38 0.77
CA LEU A 21 -5.29 0.83 -0.02
C LEU A 21 -6.78 1.13 -0.13
N VAL A 22 -7.60 0.12 -0.46
CA VAL A 22 -9.06 0.28 -0.59
C VAL A 22 -9.70 0.65 0.75
N GLY A 23 -9.35 -0.08 1.81
CA GLY A 23 -9.85 0.17 3.15
C GLY A 23 -9.52 1.58 3.63
N ASN A 24 -8.25 1.97 3.56
CA ASN A 24 -7.81 3.28 4.02
C ASN A 24 -8.35 4.44 3.16
N SER A 25 -8.39 4.27 1.84
CA SER A 25 -8.98 5.27 0.94
C SER A 25 -10.47 5.49 1.24
N SER A 26 -11.21 4.43 1.58
CA SER A 26 -12.63 4.52 1.92
C SER A 26 -12.88 5.31 3.23
N VAL A 27 -12.04 5.10 4.25
CA VAL A 27 -12.12 5.81 5.54
C VAL A 27 -11.84 7.30 5.35
N VAL A 28 -10.80 7.64 4.59
CA VAL A 28 -10.49 9.03 4.23
C VAL A 28 -11.65 9.66 3.45
N TYR A 29 -12.20 8.95 2.44
CA TYR A 29 -13.32 9.43 1.63
C TYR A 29 -14.58 9.73 2.46
N VAL A 30 -14.99 8.80 3.32
CA VAL A 30 -16.16 8.96 4.19
C VAL A 30 -15.96 10.11 5.17
N THR A 31 -14.74 10.27 5.71
CA THR A 31 -14.42 11.37 6.63
C THR A 31 -14.45 12.74 5.94
N ILE A 32 -14.02 12.83 4.68
CA ILE A 32 -14.11 14.07 3.91
C ILE A 32 -15.58 14.39 3.55
N ARG A 33 -16.38 13.36 3.23
CA ARG A 33 -17.76 13.54 2.76
C ARG A 33 -18.75 13.94 3.85
N SER A 34 -18.63 13.42 5.07
CA SER A 34 -19.59 13.71 6.15
C SER A 34 -19.15 14.88 7.04
N ARG A 35 -19.76 16.06 6.84
CA ARG A 35 -19.53 17.24 7.70
C ARG A 35 -20.02 17.04 9.14
N THR A 36 -21.05 16.22 9.35
CA THR A 36 -21.66 15.93 10.66
C THR A 36 -20.78 15.03 11.55
N LEU A 37 -19.74 14.41 10.98
CA LEU A 37 -18.79 13.54 11.69
C LEU A 37 -17.41 14.20 11.89
N ARG A 38 -17.21 15.50 11.60
CA ARG A 38 -15.96 16.22 11.88
C ARG A 38 -15.76 16.54 13.37
N SER A 39 -15.87 15.53 14.22
CA SER A 39 -15.27 15.60 15.55
C SER A 39 -13.75 15.43 15.43
N ALA A 40 -12.99 16.01 16.35
CA ALA A 40 -11.53 15.90 16.38
C ALA A 40 -11.06 14.44 16.30
N CYS A 41 -11.79 13.51 16.91
CA CYS A 41 -11.51 12.07 16.88
C CYS A 41 -11.54 11.49 15.45
N ASN A 42 -12.54 11.83 14.65
CA ASN A 42 -12.65 11.31 13.27
C ASN A 42 -11.61 11.92 12.34
N ILE A 43 -11.12 13.13 12.62
CA ILE A 43 -10.00 13.73 11.88
C ILE A 43 -8.70 12.96 12.18
N PHE A 44 -8.45 12.57 13.44
CA PHE A 44 -7.30 11.72 13.77
C PHE A 44 -7.36 10.36 13.07
N ILE A 45 -8.54 9.73 13.01
CA ILE A 45 -8.73 8.47 12.30
C ILE A 45 -8.44 8.64 10.80
N ALA A 46 -8.90 9.73 10.18
CA ALA A 46 -8.58 10.01 8.77
C ALA A 46 -7.09 10.29 8.54
N LEU A 47 -6.40 10.96 9.46
CA LEU A 47 -4.96 11.22 9.35
C LEU A 47 -4.15 9.92 9.48
N ILE A 48 -4.52 9.03 10.40
CA ILE A 48 -3.92 7.69 10.52
C ILE A 48 -4.12 6.93 9.22
N SER A 49 -5.36 6.90 8.72
CA SER A 49 -5.69 6.17 7.50
C SER A 49 -4.98 6.74 6.25
N LEU A 50 -4.77 8.06 6.20
CA LEU A 50 -3.95 8.70 5.17
C LEU A 50 -2.48 8.27 5.29
N GLY A 51 -1.96 8.18 6.51
CA GLY A 51 -0.63 7.63 6.79
C GLY A 51 -0.47 6.19 6.32
N ASP A 52 -1.45 5.34 6.59
CA ASP A 52 -1.48 3.95 6.10
C ASP A 52 -1.53 3.87 4.57
N ALA A 53 -2.30 4.73 3.91
CA ALA A 53 -2.34 4.79 2.45
C ALA A 53 -0.96 5.16 1.87
N VAL A 54 -0.30 6.20 2.42
CA VAL A 54 1.05 6.62 2.01
C VAL A 54 2.09 5.52 2.29
N HIS A 55 2.01 4.86 3.43
CA HIS A 55 2.90 3.75 3.76
C HIS A 55 2.71 2.56 2.81
N THR A 56 1.47 2.28 2.42
CA THR A 56 1.14 1.24 1.45
C THR A 56 1.73 1.54 0.06
N PHE A 57 1.87 2.82 -0.33
CA PHE A 57 2.60 3.20 -1.56
C PHE A 57 4.08 2.83 -1.50
N ALA A 58 4.75 2.96 -0.35
CA ALA A 58 6.15 2.56 -0.21
C ALA A 58 6.33 1.05 -0.42
N HIS A 59 5.41 0.22 0.08
CA HIS A 59 5.38 -1.21 -0.19
C HIS A 59 5.18 -1.52 -1.68
N PHE A 60 4.32 -0.76 -2.36
CA PHE A 60 4.11 -0.89 -3.80
C PHE A 60 5.38 -0.57 -4.60
N THR A 61 6.08 0.51 -4.24
CA THR A 61 7.36 0.89 -4.84
C THR A 61 8.44 -0.16 -4.63
N MET A 62 8.52 -0.76 -3.42
CA MET A 62 9.48 -1.81 -3.11
C MET A 62 9.29 -3.05 -3.99
N ILE A 63 8.03 -3.47 -4.22
CA ILE A 63 7.70 -4.58 -5.12
C ILE A 63 8.04 -4.23 -6.57
N ALA A 64 7.66 -3.04 -7.04
CA ALA A 64 7.94 -2.59 -8.40
C ALA A 64 9.45 -2.54 -8.69
N LEU A 65 10.24 -2.08 -7.72
CA LEU A 65 11.70 -2.07 -7.82
C LEU A 65 12.27 -3.48 -7.85
N TYR A 66 11.75 -4.42 -7.04
CA TYR A 66 12.17 -5.81 -7.06
C TYR A 66 11.97 -6.43 -8.45
N TYR A 67 10.80 -6.27 -9.06
CA TYR A 67 10.54 -6.76 -10.42
C TYR A 67 11.44 -6.10 -11.47
N THR A 68 11.63 -4.79 -11.40
CA THR A 68 12.48 -4.05 -12.34
C THR A 68 13.94 -4.50 -12.23
N SER A 69 14.41 -4.75 -11.01
CA SER A 69 15.76 -5.26 -10.74
C SER A 69 15.96 -6.65 -11.33
N VAL A 70 14.98 -7.54 -11.19
CA VAL A 70 15.00 -8.88 -11.82
C VAL A 70 15.02 -8.76 -13.33
N VAL A 71 14.19 -7.89 -13.93
CA VAL A 71 14.16 -7.67 -15.39
C VAL A 71 15.49 -7.10 -15.89
N LEU A 72 16.07 -6.10 -15.21
CA LEU A 72 17.38 -5.56 -15.55
C LEU A 72 18.48 -6.61 -15.47
N PHE A 73 18.45 -7.46 -14.44
CA PHE A 73 19.43 -8.55 -14.28
C PHE A 73 19.26 -9.66 -15.33
N TYR A 74 18.04 -9.90 -15.82
CA TYR A 74 17.78 -10.84 -16.92
C TYR A 74 18.07 -10.25 -18.30
N PHE A 75 17.98 -8.93 -18.46
CA PHE A 75 18.17 -8.24 -19.74
C PHE A 75 19.62 -7.80 -20.00
N TRP A 76 20.46 -7.75 -18.96
CA TRP A 76 21.89 -7.46 -19.11
C TRP A 76 22.70 -8.76 -19.27
N PRO A 77 23.38 -8.99 -20.42
CA PRO A 77 24.30 -10.12 -20.59
C PRO A 77 25.59 -9.98 -19.78
#